data_AF-A0A2V3JIC8-F1
#
_entry.id   AF-A0A2V3JIC8-F1
#
_cell.length_a   1.000
_cell.length_b   1.000
_cell.length_c   1.000
_cell.angle_alpha   90.00
_cell.angle_beta   90.00
_cell.angle_gamma   90.00
#
_symmetry.space_group_name_H-M   'P 1'
#
loop_
_entity.id
_entity.type
_entity.pdbx_description
1 polymer ?
#
loop_
_entity_poly.entity_id
_entity_poly.type
_entity_poly.pdbx_seq_one_letter_code
_entity_poly.pdbx_strand_id
1 'polypeptide(L)' 'MAKIAEKEMERIRRTVEAEFPNDPALQQVHIARKIIAREAELEGFSFLEYVKLLVKRVGNT' A
#
# COMPACT_ATOMS: atom_id res chain seq x y z
N MET A 1 -5.41 12.23 -2.03
CA MET A 1 -4.59 11.01 -1.99
C MET A 1 -3.28 11.33 -2.64
N ALA A 2 -2.18 11.15 -1.91
CA ALA A 2 -0.88 11.19 -2.54
C ALA A 2 -0.83 10.09 -3.62
N LYS A 3 -0.73 10.48 -4.88
CA LYS A 3 -0.66 9.52 -5.97
C LYS A 3 0.75 8.96 -6.00
N ILE A 4 0.91 7.68 -5.67
CA ILE A 4 2.18 6.99 -5.85
C ILE A 4 2.58 7.07 -7.32
N ALA A 5 3.83 7.45 -7.60
CA ALA A 5 4.35 7.47 -8.95
C ALA A 5 4.35 6.07 -9.56
N GLU A 6 4.07 5.96 -10.85
CA GLU A 6 4.00 4.68 -11.56
C GLU A 6 5.29 3.86 -11.44
N LYS A 7 6.45 4.54 -11.47
CA LYS A 7 7.76 3.91 -11.22
C LYS A 7 7.87 3.26 -9.85
N GLU A 8 7.28 3.87 -8.83
CA GLU A 8 7.31 3.35 -7.46
C GLU A 8 6.35 2.17 -7.32
N MET A 9 5.18 2.24 -7.96
CA MET A 9 4.24 1.13 -8.05
C MET A 9 4.90 -0.12 -8.69
N GLU A 10 5.65 0.08 -9.76
CA GLU A 10 6.37 -0.99 -10.45
C GLU A 10 7.48 -1.59 -9.58
N ARG A 11 8.20 -0.76 -8.81
CA ARG A 11 9.19 -1.25 -7.84
C ARG A 11 8.55 -2.10 -6.74
N ILE A 12 7.40 -1.66 -6.21
CA ILE A 12 6.65 -2.42 -5.19
C ILE A 12 6.25 -3.78 -5.76
N ARG A 13 5.70 -3.83 -6.97
CA ARG A 13 5.32 -5.09 -7.64
C ARG A 13 6.48 -6.06 -7.77
N ARG A 14 7.59 -5.62 -8.40
CA ARG A 14 8.77 -6.48 -8.61
C ARG A 14 9.38 -6.97 -7.31
N THR A 15 9.41 -6.14 -6.28
CA THR A 15 9.92 -6.52 -4.97
C THR A 15 9.07 -7.63 -4.35
N VAL A 16 7.74 -7.47 -4.41
CA VAL A 16 6.81 -8.45 -3.83
C VAL A 16 6.76 -9.75 -4.64
N GLU A 17 6.83 -9.67 -5.96
CA GLU A 17 6.95 -10.86 -6.84
C GLU A 17 8.23 -11.66 -6.54
N ALA A 18 9.35 -10.99 -6.25
CA ALA A 18 10.58 -11.65 -5.85
C ALA A 18 10.51 -12.25 -4.43
N GLU A 19 9.79 -11.61 -3.50
CA GLU A 19 9.57 -12.12 -2.13
C GLU A 19 8.63 -13.33 -2.10
N PHE A 20 7.60 -13.36 -2.95
CA PHE A 20 6.53 -14.37 -2.93
C PHE A 20 6.22 -14.94 -4.33
N PRO A 21 7.19 -15.54 -5.05
CA PRO A 21 7.05 -15.87 -6.47
C PRO A 21 5.91 -16.86 -6.79
N ASN A 22 5.56 -17.73 -5.83
CA ASN A 22 4.59 -18.80 -6.03
C ASN A 22 3.25 -18.58 -5.30
N ASP A 23 3.06 -17.41 -4.68
CA ASP A 23 1.83 -17.09 -3.94
C ASP A 23 1.22 -15.76 -4.41
N PRO A 24 0.47 -15.77 -5.51
CA PRO A 24 -0.16 -14.56 -6.05
C PRO A 24 -1.14 -13.90 -5.07
N ALA A 25 -1.79 -14.67 -4.21
CA ALA A 25 -2.72 -14.13 -3.23
C ALA A 25 -1.97 -13.33 -2.16
N LEU A 26 -0.86 -13.87 -1.63
CA LEU A 26 -0.01 -13.18 -0.69
C LEU A 26 0.68 -11.96 -1.31
N GLN A 27 1.07 -12.05 -2.59
CA GLN A 27 1.60 -10.91 -3.33
C GLN A 27 0.65 -9.71 -3.32
N GLN A 28 -0.64 -9.93 -3.62
CA GLN A 28 -1.64 -8.85 -3.65
C GLN A 28 -1.78 -8.16 -2.29
N VAL A 29 -1.81 -8.93 -1.19
CA VAL A 29 -1.87 -8.39 0.17
C VAL A 29 -0.64 -7.53 0.48
N HIS A 30 0.55 -8.01 0.13
CA HIS A 30 1.80 -7.28 0.37
C HIS A 30 1.94 -6.03 -0.51
N ILE A 31 1.52 -6.10 -1.78
CA ILE A 31 1.47 -4.93 -2.68
C ILE A 31 0.56 -3.86 -2.09
N ALA A 32 -0.68 -4.22 -1.73
CA ALA A 32 -1.63 -3.28 -1.13
C ALA A 32 -1.08 -2.66 0.18
N ARG A 33 -0.46 -3.48 1.04
CA ARG A 33 0.15 -2.99 2.28
C ARG A 33 1.28 -1.99 2.02
N LYS A 34 2.19 -2.28 1.09
CA LYS A 34 3.32 -1.40 0.76
C LYS A 34 2.84 -0.09 0.11
N ILE A 35 1.79 -0.15 -0.71
CA ILE A 35 1.12 1.05 -1.26
C ILE A 35 0.59 1.93 -0.13
N ILE A 36 -0.23 1.39 0.77
CA ILE A 36 -0.84 2.15 1.87
C ILE A 36 0.23 2.74 2.80
N ALA A 37 1.31 2.00 3.08
CA ALA A 37 2.44 2.51 3.84
C ALA A 37 3.12 3.69 3.16
N ARG A 38 3.32 3.62 1.83
CA ARG A 38 3.93 4.70 1.07
C ARG A 38 3.03 5.94 1.00
N GLU A 39 1.72 5.76 0.86
CA GLU A 39 0.76 6.86 0.91
C GLU A 39 0.77 7.54 2.28
N ALA A 40 0.83 6.76 3.37
CA ALA A 40 0.96 7.29 4.72
C ALA A 40 2.22 8.15 4.88
N GLU A 41 3.38 7.66 4.41
CA GLU A 41 4.64 8.41 4.41
C GLU A 41 4.54 9.72 3.62
N LEU A 42 3.94 9.68 2.43
CA LEU A 42 3.77 10.87 1.57
C LEU A 42 2.84 11.92 2.20
N GLU A 43 1.84 11.48 2.96
CA GLU A 43 0.92 12.35 3.68
C GLU A 43 1.41 12.72 5.09
N GLY A 44 2.59 12.23 5.51
CA GLY A 44 3.20 12.54 6.81
C GLY A 44 2.54 11.85 8.00
N PHE A 45 1.80 10.76 7.77
CA PHE A 45 1.15 9.97 8.81
C PHE A 45 1.94 8.69 9.12
N SER A 46 1.80 8.17 10.34
CA SER A 46 2.15 6.77 10.59
C SER A 46 1.17 5.84 9.87
N PHE A 47 1.63 4.63 9.53
CA PHE A 47 0.80 3.62 8.86
C PHE A 47 -0.54 3.38 9.59
N LEU A 48 -0.51 3.27 10.92
CA LEU A 48 -1.71 2.99 11.70
C LEU A 48 -2.70 4.17 11.71
N GLU A 49 -2.20 5.40 11.78
CA GLU A 49 -3.05 6.60 11.68
C GLU A 49 -3.71 6.70 10.32
N TYR A 50 -2.95 6.43 9.26
CA TYR A 50 -3.47 6.43 7.91
C TYR A 50 -4.55 5.38 7.70
N VAL A 51 -4.33 4.14 8.18
CA VAL A 51 -5.33 3.07 8.13
C VAL A 51 -6.61 3.46 8.89
N LYS A 52 -6.49 4.04 10.09
CA LYS A 52 -7.67 4.52 10.85
C LYS A 52 -8.44 5.60 10.08
N LEU A 53 -7.75 6.49 9.39
CA LEU A 53 -8.35 7.54 8.57
C LEU A 53 -9.07 6.95 7.34
N LEU A 54 -8.50 5.95 6.69
CA LEU A 54 -9.14 5.22 5.60
C LEU A 54 -10.40 4.49 6.08
N VAL A 55 -10.34 3.77 7.21
CA VAL A 55 -11.50 3.06 7.78
C VAL A 55 -12.63 4.03 8.13
N LYS A 56 -12.32 5.18 8.74
CA LYS A 56 -13.33 6.22 9.02
C LYS A 56 -14.00 6.77 7.76
N ARG A 57 -13.26 6.88 6.65
CA ARG A 57 -13.83 7.32 5.36
C ARG A 57 -14.75 6.27 4.75
N VAL A 58 -14.36 5.00 4.78
CA VAL A 58 -15.18 3.90 4.25
C VAL A 58 -16.43 3.65 5.09
N GLY A 59 -16.35 3.78 6.42
CA GLY A 59 -17.50 3.65 7.31
C GLY A 59 -18.47 4.84 7.30
N ASN A 60 -18.10 5.95 6.64
CA ASN A 60 -18.95 7.13 6.44
C ASN A 60 -19.58 7.17 5.02
N THR A 61 -19.50 6.07 4.28
CA THR A 61 -20.19 5.84 2.99
C THR A 61 -21.31 4.84 3.17
#